data_AF-A0A084WSN1-F1
#
_entry.id   AF-A0A084WSN1-F1
#
_cell.length_a   1.000
_cell.length_b   1.000
_cell.length_c   1.000
_cell.angle_alpha   90.00
_cell.angle_beta   90.00
_cell.angle_gamma   90.00
#
_symmetry.space_group_name_H-M   'P 1'
#
loop_
_entity.id
_entity.type
_entity.pdbx_description
1 polymer ?
#
loop_
_entity_poly.entity_id
_entity_poly.type
_entity_poly.pdbx_seq_one_letter_code
_entity_poly.pdbx_strand_id
1 'polypeptide(L)'
;MDESRHLSIQPTVGDAQEEELSQELLKYYKTSLIIALLKQTDSPISVENRALLSMYKHDGDMPLGLDHIRHVELSYHERLAINKYVEAKIIEQTRPFVDRAKKFSGGNLSELAVSPHQEQIRNLELDAEREQLQQTLAQLKIRKLQLMNACAEVRTGPYQRNNVELKHAEARSIQSKTELIQKLIASEIFNCTPHAIKAIKDVSANIDTLLGNGK
;
A
#
# COMPACT_ATOMS: atom_id res chain seq x y z
N MET A 1 -3.91 -10.24 -20.75
CA MET A 1 -3.60 -11.48 -20.00
C MET A 1 -2.18 -11.26 -19.49
N ASP A 2 -1.93 -10.86 -18.25
CA ASP A 2 -2.62 -11.22 -17.02
C ASP A 2 -2.69 -10.05 -16.03
N GLU A 3 -3.91 -9.72 -15.64
CA GLU A 3 -4.20 -9.09 -14.37
C GLU A 3 -3.97 -10.13 -13.27
N SER A 4 -3.05 -9.89 -12.35
CA SER A 4 -3.15 -10.47 -11.02
C SER A 4 -2.38 -9.69 -9.95
N ARG A 5 -3.19 -8.91 -9.23
CA ARG A 5 -3.25 -8.87 -7.76
C ARG A 5 -2.12 -8.12 -7.05
N HIS A 6 -2.35 -6.82 -6.93
CA HIS A 6 -2.12 -6.09 -5.69
C HIS A 6 -2.64 -6.92 -4.50
N LEU A 7 -1.75 -7.52 -3.73
CA LEU A 7 -2.04 -7.96 -2.36
C LEU A 7 -2.02 -6.71 -1.49
N SER A 8 -3.12 -5.97 -1.54
CA SER A 8 -3.51 -5.10 -0.44
C SER A 8 -3.60 -5.98 0.81
N ILE A 9 -2.77 -5.69 1.81
CA ILE A 9 -2.98 -6.13 3.18
C ILE A 9 -4.27 -5.46 3.63
N GLN A 10 -5.41 -6.08 3.31
CA GLN A 10 -6.68 -5.77 3.92
C GLN A 10 -6.65 -6.42 5.31
N PRO A 11 -7.05 -5.71 6.38
CA PRO A 11 -7.34 -6.38 7.64
C PRO A 11 -8.40 -7.43 7.32
N THR A 12 -8.09 -8.68 7.68
CA THR A 12 -8.97 -9.81 7.43
C THR A 12 -10.33 -9.51 8.03
N VAL A 13 -11.40 -9.71 7.26
CA VAL A 13 -12.80 -9.53 7.70
C VAL A 13 -13.09 -10.29 9.01
N GLY A 14 -12.31 -11.34 9.31
CA GLY A 14 -12.32 -12.06 10.58
C GLY A 14 -11.93 -11.21 11.80
N ASP A 15 -10.96 -10.32 11.70
CA ASP A 15 -10.45 -9.56 12.86
C ASP A 15 -11.50 -8.56 13.36
N ALA A 16 -12.20 -7.91 12.43
CA ALA A 16 -13.29 -6.98 12.74
C ALA A 16 -14.53 -7.70 13.32
N GLN A 17 -14.83 -8.89 12.82
CA GLN A 17 -15.94 -9.72 13.32
C GLN A 17 -15.64 -10.31 14.70
N GLU A 18 -14.39 -10.72 14.95
CA GLU A 18 -13.94 -11.17 16.27
C GLU A 18 -13.99 -10.02 17.28
N GLU A 19 -13.59 -8.82 16.88
CA GLU A 19 -13.68 -7.64 17.73
C GLU A 19 -15.14 -7.29 18.07
N GLU A 20 -16.05 -7.29 17.09
CA GLU A 20 -17.49 -7.05 17.29
C GLU A 20 -18.11 -8.09 18.23
N LEU A 21 -17.84 -9.38 18.00
CA LEU A 21 -18.30 -10.47 18.85
C LEU A 21 -17.78 -10.34 20.29
N SER A 22 -16.51 -9.96 20.46
CA SER A 22 -15.92 -9.74 21.78
C SER A 22 -16.62 -8.59 22.53
N GLN A 23 -16.99 -7.52 21.83
CA GLN A 23 -17.69 -6.38 22.40
C GLN A 23 -19.13 -6.75 22.80
N GLU A 24 -19.82 -7.55 21.99
CA GLU A 24 -21.16 -8.05 22.33
C GLU A 24 -21.15 -8.98 23.54
N LEU A 25 -20.20 -9.92 23.60
CA LEU A 25 -20.02 -10.78 24.77
C LEU A 25 -19.73 -9.95 26.03
N LEU A 26 -18.88 -8.92 25.91
CA LEU A 26 -18.57 -8.02 27.01
C LEU A 26 -19.81 -7.23 27.49
N LYS A 27 -20.64 -6.75 26.57
CA LYS A 27 -21.93 -6.10 26.90
C LYS A 27 -22.85 -7.09 27.63
N TYR A 28 -22.94 -8.33 27.14
CA TYR A 28 -23.76 -9.37 27.75
C TYR A 28 -23.32 -9.69 29.19
N TYR A 29 -22.03 -9.94 29.41
CA TYR A 29 -21.50 -10.24 30.75
C TYR A 29 -21.66 -9.07 31.72
N LYS A 30 -21.43 -7.82 31.27
CA LYS A 30 -21.67 -6.61 32.07
C LYS A 30 -23.13 -6.54 32.51
N THR A 31 -24.05 -6.71 31.57
CA THR A 31 -25.50 -6.62 31.84
C THR A 31 -25.93 -7.72 32.81
N SER A 32 -25.47 -8.95 32.59
CA SER A 32 -25.74 -10.10 33.47
C SER A 32 -25.24 -9.87 34.90
N LEU A 33 -24.02 -9.34 35.06
CA LEU A 33 -23.46 -9.01 36.37
C LEU A 33 -24.28 -7.95 37.10
N ILE A 34 -24.61 -6.85 36.41
CA ILE A 34 -25.43 -5.77 36.99
C ILE A 34 -26.79 -6.31 37.45
N ILE A 35 -27.45 -7.13 36.64
CA ILE A 35 -28.73 -7.75 37.00
C ILE A 35 -28.57 -8.66 38.23
N ALA A 36 -27.51 -9.47 38.28
CA ALA A 36 -27.26 -10.34 39.42
C ALA A 36 -27.05 -9.54 40.73
N LEU A 37 -26.38 -8.39 40.66
CA LEU A 37 -26.21 -7.49 41.80
C LEU A 37 -27.53 -6.83 42.20
N LEU A 38 -28.32 -6.35 41.23
CA LEU A 38 -29.60 -5.71 41.51
C LEU A 38 -30.68 -6.69 42.00
N LYS A 39 -30.51 -7.99 41.81
CA LYS A 39 -31.38 -9.03 42.40
C LYS A 39 -31.15 -9.24 43.89
N GLN A 40 -30.04 -8.76 44.45
CA GLN A 40 -29.75 -8.91 45.87
C GLN A 40 -30.75 -8.12 46.73
N THR A 41 -31.01 -8.61 47.94
CA THR A 41 -32.04 -8.07 48.83
C THR A 41 -31.73 -6.66 49.33
N ASP A 42 -30.45 -6.31 49.40
CA ASP A 42 -29.90 -5.03 49.84
C ASP A 42 -29.77 -3.98 48.72
N SER A 43 -30.19 -4.32 47.49
CA SER A 43 -30.18 -3.38 46.36
C SER A 43 -31.18 -2.23 46.55
N PRO A 44 -30.86 -1.00 46.09
CA PRO A 44 -31.68 0.19 46.29
C PRO A 44 -32.89 0.29 45.34
N ILE A 45 -33.29 -0.83 44.72
CA ILE A 45 -34.44 -0.89 43.82
C ILE A 45 -35.70 -1.33 44.57
N SER A 46 -36.87 -0.91 44.06
CA SER A 46 -38.15 -1.36 44.59
C SER A 46 -38.34 -2.88 44.44
N VAL A 47 -39.19 -3.45 45.29
CA VAL A 47 -39.53 -4.89 45.27
C VAL A 47 -40.17 -5.27 43.93
N GLU A 48 -40.98 -4.38 43.36
CA GLU A 48 -41.59 -4.53 42.04
C GLU A 48 -40.51 -4.60 40.94
N ASN A 49 -39.60 -3.64 40.88
CA ASN A 49 -38.50 -3.64 39.89
C ASN A 49 -37.58 -4.85 40.04
N ARG A 50 -37.37 -5.34 41.27
CA ARG A 50 -36.61 -6.57 41.54
C ARG A 50 -37.33 -7.83 41.03
N ALA A 51 -38.66 -7.88 41.15
CA ALA A 51 -39.47 -8.95 40.58
C ALA A 51 -39.38 -8.94 39.04
N LEU A 52 -39.40 -7.76 38.42
CA LEU A 52 -39.23 -7.60 36.96
C LEU A 52 -37.86 -8.04 36.47
N LEU A 53 -36.79 -7.70 37.19
CA LEU A 53 -35.44 -8.19 36.88
C LEU A 53 -35.34 -9.71 37.02
N SER A 54 -36.13 -10.32 37.90
CA SER A 54 -36.19 -11.77 38.06
C SER A 54 -36.82 -12.47 36.86
N MET A 55 -37.74 -11.79 36.16
CA MET A 55 -38.32 -12.21 34.88
C MET A 55 -37.40 -11.98 33.67
N TYR A 56 -36.31 -11.23 33.83
CA TYR A 56 -35.39 -10.87 32.73
C TYR A 56 -34.54 -12.04 32.18
N LYS A 57 -34.69 -13.29 32.66
CA LYS A 57 -33.94 -14.42 32.08
C LYS A 57 -34.72 -15.11 30.94
N HIS A 58 -34.17 -14.95 29.73
CA HIS A 58 -34.32 -15.71 28.47
C HIS A 58 -35.64 -15.59 27.68
N ASP A 59 -35.52 -15.01 26.47
CA ASP A 59 -36.08 -15.47 25.17
C ASP A 59 -37.50 -16.08 25.13
N GLY A 60 -38.43 -15.55 25.91
CA GLY A 60 -39.84 -15.85 25.77
C GLY A 60 -40.61 -14.58 25.42
N ASP A 61 -41.58 -14.68 24.51
CA ASP A 61 -42.62 -13.66 24.40
C ASP A 61 -43.23 -13.45 25.78
N MET A 62 -43.16 -12.21 26.26
CA MET A 62 -43.85 -11.82 27.48
C MET A 62 -45.34 -12.06 27.26
N PRO A 63 -46.11 -12.55 28.26
CA PRO A 63 -47.54 -12.72 28.12
C PRO A 63 -48.16 -11.44 27.53
N LEU A 64 -48.93 -11.61 26.45
CA LEU A 64 -49.57 -10.50 25.71
C LEU A 64 -50.17 -9.49 26.69
N GLY A 65 -49.73 -8.22 26.59
CA GLY A 65 -50.22 -7.12 27.43
C GLY A 65 -49.26 -6.64 28.52
N LEU A 66 -48.09 -7.25 28.70
CA LEU A 66 -47.08 -6.80 29.69
C LEU A 66 -45.92 -5.99 29.07
N ASP A 67 -46.01 -5.61 27.79
CA ASP A 67 -44.93 -4.90 27.09
C ASP A 67 -44.63 -3.51 27.67
N HIS A 68 -45.62 -2.86 28.29
CA HIS A 68 -45.45 -1.58 28.97
C HIS A 68 -44.55 -1.67 30.22
N ILE A 69 -44.30 -2.88 30.74
CA ILE A 69 -43.45 -3.13 31.92
C ILE A 69 -41.96 -3.13 31.55
N ARG A 70 -41.62 -3.26 30.26
CA ARG A 70 -40.21 -3.24 29.79
C ARG A 70 -39.57 -1.86 29.92
N HIS A 71 -40.35 -0.79 30.04
CA HIS A 71 -39.85 0.57 30.24
C HIS A 71 -39.98 0.97 31.71
N VAL A 72 -38.91 0.74 32.47
CA VAL A 72 -38.79 1.25 33.83
C VAL A 72 -38.16 2.64 33.77
N GLU A 73 -38.96 3.69 33.99
CA GLU A 73 -38.45 5.04 34.12
C GLU A 73 -37.79 5.22 35.49
N LEU A 74 -36.46 5.12 35.52
CA LEU A 74 -35.67 5.42 36.71
C LEU A 74 -35.47 6.94 36.85
N SER A 75 -35.81 7.49 38.00
CA SER A 75 -35.50 8.87 38.37
C SER A 75 -33.98 9.09 38.48
N TYR A 76 -33.54 10.34 38.39
CA TYR A 76 -32.12 10.68 38.52
C TYR A 76 -31.49 10.17 39.83
N HIS A 77 -32.22 10.30 40.94
CA HIS A 77 -31.74 9.86 42.27
C HIS A 77 -31.64 8.35 42.38
N GLU A 78 -32.59 7.60 41.80
CA GLU A 78 -32.55 6.14 41.76
C GLU A 78 -31.37 5.66 40.91
N ARG A 79 -31.12 6.27 39.74
CA ARG A 79 -29.95 5.96 38.91
C ARG A 79 -28.64 6.18 39.68
N LEU A 80 -28.53 7.29 40.41
CA LEU A 80 -27.34 7.58 41.21
C LEU A 80 -27.14 6.57 42.35
N ALA A 81 -28.22 6.20 43.03
CA ALA A 81 -28.19 5.21 44.12
C ALA A 81 -27.81 3.82 43.60
N ILE A 82 -28.40 3.39 42.48
CA ILE A 82 -28.07 2.14 41.79
C ILE A 82 -26.60 2.11 41.39
N ASN A 83 -26.09 3.17 40.75
CA ASN A 83 -24.70 3.25 40.32
C ASN A 83 -23.73 3.12 41.50
N LYS A 84 -23.97 3.89 42.58
CA LYS A 84 -23.15 3.81 43.80
C LYS A 84 -23.18 2.42 44.44
N TYR A 85 -24.35 1.78 44.48
CA TYR A 85 -24.50 0.44 45.03
C TYR A 85 -23.74 -0.60 44.18
N VAL A 86 -23.91 -0.57 42.87
CA VAL A 86 -23.22 -1.49 41.94
C VAL A 86 -21.71 -1.31 42.02
N GLU A 87 -21.23 -0.07 42.02
CA GLU A 87 -19.80 0.23 42.17
C GLU A 87 -19.25 -0.30 43.50
N ALA A 88 -19.93 -0.01 44.62
CA ALA A 88 -19.52 -0.48 45.94
C ALA A 88 -19.48 -2.02 46.01
N LYS A 89 -20.50 -2.70 45.46
CA LYS A 89 -20.55 -4.18 45.43
C LYS A 89 -19.48 -4.78 44.54
N ILE A 90 -19.20 -4.19 43.38
CA ILE A 90 -18.11 -4.65 42.52
C ILE A 90 -16.78 -4.51 43.25
N ILE A 91 -16.53 -3.37 43.90
CA ILE A 91 -15.31 -3.16 44.69
C ILE A 91 -15.26 -4.20 45.83
N GLU A 92 -16.35 -4.41 46.57
CA GLU A 92 -16.41 -5.39 47.66
C GLU A 92 -16.07 -6.81 47.19
N GLN A 93 -16.68 -7.26 46.09
CA GLN A 93 -16.48 -8.60 45.54
C GLN A 93 -15.09 -8.78 44.90
N THR A 94 -14.52 -7.72 44.31
CA THR A 94 -13.20 -7.79 43.65
C THR A 94 -12.04 -7.60 44.63
N ARG A 95 -12.26 -6.93 45.77
CA ARG A 95 -11.26 -6.69 46.82
C ARG A 95 -10.45 -7.91 47.24
N PRO A 96 -11.03 -9.08 47.56
CA PRO A 96 -10.24 -10.26 47.95
C PRO A 96 -9.30 -10.76 46.83
N PHE A 97 -9.69 -10.57 45.56
CA PHE A 97 -8.84 -10.94 44.43
C PHE A 97 -7.72 -9.93 44.22
N VAL A 98 -8.04 -8.64 44.32
CA VAL A 98 -7.06 -7.55 44.27
C VAL A 98 -6.04 -7.66 45.41
N ASP A 99 -6.48 -7.97 46.62
CA ASP A 99 -5.60 -8.12 47.78
C ASP A 99 -4.70 -9.36 47.67
N ARG A 100 -5.20 -10.47 47.07
CA ARG A 100 -4.36 -11.62 46.72
C ARG A 100 -3.34 -11.25 45.64
N ALA A 101 -3.79 -10.60 44.57
CA ALA A 101 -2.95 -10.17 43.46
C ALA A 101 -1.81 -9.26 43.94
N LYS A 102 -2.10 -8.26 44.80
CA LYS A 102 -1.09 -7.39 45.41
C LYS A 102 -0.02 -8.15 46.20
N LYS A 103 -0.36 -9.27 46.84
CA LYS A 103 0.62 -10.10 47.57
C LYS A 103 1.59 -10.81 46.62
N PHE A 104 1.14 -11.21 45.44
CA PHE A 104 1.98 -11.86 44.44
C PHE A 104 2.87 -10.87 43.68
N SER A 105 2.42 -9.62 43.54
CA SER A 105 3.08 -8.61 42.72
C SER A 105 3.79 -7.51 43.53
N GLY A 106 4.10 -7.76 44.81
CA GLY A 106 4.78 -6.78 45.67
C GLY A 106 4.05 -5.44 45.84
N GLY A 107 2.73 -5.40 45.60
CA GLY A 107 1.91 -4.19 45.60
C GLY A 107 1.74 -3.52 44.23
N ASN A 108 2.51 -3.91 43.20
CA ASN A 108 2.41 -3.38 41.85
C ASN A 108 1.61 -4.32 40.94
N LEU A 109 0.31 -4.08 40.80
CA LEU A 109 -0.58 -4.93 39.99
C LEU A 109 -0.26 -4.90 38.48
N SER A 110 0.53 -3.93 38.01
CA SER A 110 0.94 -3.86 36.60
C SER A 110 1.86 -5.01 36.18
N GLU A 111 2.56 -5.63 37.14
CA GLU A 111 3.44 -6.79 36.88
C GLU A 111 2.65 -8.06 36.57
N LEU A 112 1.39 -8.17 37.01
CA LEU A 112 0.52 -9.30 36.66
C LEU A 112 -0.04 -9.22 35.23
N ALA A 113 0.02 -8.04 34.61
CA ALA A 113 -0.35 -7.87 33.21
C ALA A 113 0.77 -8.34 32.26
N VAL A 114 1.99 -8.55 32.79
CA VAL A 114 3.14 -9.06 32.03
C VAL A 114 2.99 -10.58 31.96
N SER A 115 2.63 -11.09 30.78
CA SER A 115 2.56 -12.53 30.54
C SER A 115 3.95 -13.15 30.77
N PRO A 116 4.05 -14.30 31.46
CA PRO A 116 5.33 -15.00 31.64
C PRO A 116 6.00 -15.40 30.32
N HIS A 117 5.24 -15.39 29.22
CA HIS A 117 5.70 -15.69 27.86
C HIS A 117 5.85 -14.46 26.97
N GLN A 118 5.71 -13.24 27.50
CA GLN A 118 5.73 -12.02 26.68
C GLN A 118 7.04 -11.85 25.90
N GLU A 119 8.19 -12.17 26.51
CA GLU A 119 9.47 -12.20 25.80
C GLU A 119 9.52 -13.26 24.71
N GLN A 120 8.95 -14.44 24.95
CA GLN A 120 8.94 -15.52 23.96
C GLN A 120 8.05 -15.17 22.77
N ILE A 121 6.87 -14.60 23.03
CA ILE A 121 5.97 -14.11 21.97
C ILE A 121 6.67 -13.02 21.16
N ARG A 122 7.29 -12.05 21.83
CA ARG A 122 8.03 -10.97 21.17
C ARG A 122 9.19 -11.50 20.32
N ASN A 123 9.91 -12.52 20.80
CA ASN A 123 11.00 -13.13 20.04
C ASN A 123 10.47 -13.85 18.79
N LEU A 124 9.33 -14.55 18.89
CA LEU A 124 8.68 -15.19 17.73
C LEU A 124 8.23 -14.16 16.68
N GLU A 125 7.66 -13.03 17.11
CA GLU A 125 7.29 -11.92 16.22
C GLU A 125 8.52 -11.33 15.51
N LEU A 126 9.60 -11.09 16.25
CA LEU A 126 10.85 -10.57 15.69
C LEU A 126 11.51 -11.56 14.71
N ASP A 127 11.46 -12.86 15.00
CA ASP A 127 11.99 -13.88 14.09
C ASP A 127 11.19 -13.93 12.78
N ALA A 128 9.85 -13.86 12.85
CA ALA A 128 9.00 -13.78 11.66
C ALA A 128 9.29 -12.52 10.84
N GLU A 129 9.43 -11.36 11.48
CA GLU A 129 9.80 -10.10 10.81
C GLU A 129 11.17 -10.22 10.13
N ARG A 130 12.15 -10.81 10.83
CA ARG A 130 13.50 -11.01 10.30
C ARG A 130 13.49 -11.90 9.05
N GLU A 131 12.73 -12.99 9.05
CA GLU A 131 12.58 -13.85 7.88
C GLU A 131 11.97 -13.10 6.70
N GLN A 132 10.90 -12.33 6.93
CA GLN A 132 10.24 -11.53 5.91
C GLN A 132 11.19 -10.48 5.30
N LEU A 133 11.94 -9.77 6.14
CA LEU A 133 12.95 -8.79 5.69
C LEU A 133 14.06 -9.46 4.89
N GLN A 134 14.50 -10.65 5.30
CA GLN A 134 15.55 -11.39 4.60
C GLN A 134 15.08 -11.86 3.21
N GLN A 135 13.84 -12.33 3.08
CA GLN A 135 13.24 -12.68 1.79
C GLN A 135 13.13 -11.46 0.87
N THR A 136 12.65 -10.34 1.41
CA THR A 136 12.51 -9.07 0.67
C THR A 136 13.87 -8.58 0.17
N LEU A 137 14.90 -8.64 1.02
CA LEU A 137 16.27 -8.29 0.65
C LEU A 137 16.81 -9.17 -0.48
N ALA A 138 16.55 -10.48 -0.44
CA ALA A 138 16.96 -11.40 -1.50
C ALA A 138 16.31 -11.05 -2.84
N GLN A 139 15.00 -10.77 -2.85
CA GLN A 139 14.27 -10.35 -4.05
C GLN A 139 14.81 -9.03 -4.62
N LEU A 140 15.09 -8.05 -3.77
CA LEU A 140 15.66 -6.77 -4.20
C LEU A 140 17.06 -6.92 -4.80
N LYS A 141 17.90 -7.80 -4.24
CA LYS A 141 19.23 -8.10 -4.81
C LYS A 141 19.12 -8.74 -6.19
N ILE A 142 18.19 -9.68 -6.39
CA ILE A 142 17.93 -10.29 -7.69
C ILE A 142 17.48 -9.23 -8.70
N ARG A 143 16.50 -8.40 -8.33
CA ARG A 143 16.00 -7.33 -9.19
C ARG A 143 17.08 -6.31 -9.54
N LYS A 144 17.95 -5.96 -8.61
CA LYS A 144 19.11 -5.09 -8.87
C LYS A 144 20.02 -5.69 -9.94
N LEU A 145 20.36 -6.97 -9.84
CA LEU A 145 21.20 -7.64 -10.84
C LEU A 145 20.55 -7.66 -12.22
N GLN A 146 19.24 -7.95 -12.29
CA GLN A 146 18.49 -7.91 -13.55
C GLN A 146 18.54 -6.51 -14.19
N LEU A 147 18.31 -5.46 -13.40
CA LEU A 147 18.38 -4.08 -13.89
C LEU A 147 19.80 -3.69 -14.33
N MET A 148 20.83 -4.13 -13.60
CA MET A 148 22.23 -3.90 -14.00
C MET A 148 22.55 -4.57 -15.35
N ASN A 149 22.09 -5.81 -15.55
CA ASN A 149 22.26 -6.53 -16.81
C ASN A 149 21.52 -5.82 -17.96
N ALA A 150 20.26 -5.42 -17.75
CA ALA A 150 19.51 -4.67 -18.76
C ALA A 150 20.20 -3.34 -19.12
N CYS A 151 20.74 -2.62 -18.14
CA CYS A 151 21.53 -1.41 -18.40
C CYS A 151 22.80 -1.70 -19.22
N ALA A 152 23.49 -2.81 -18.93
CA ALA A 152 24.66 -3.22 -19.71
C ALA A 152 24.26 -3.58 -21.15
N GLU A 153 23.16 -4.30 -21.35
CA GLU A 153 22.63 -4.61 -22.69
C GLU A 153 22.25 -3.35 -23.48
N VAL A 154 21.66 -2.34 -22.83
CA VAL A 154 21.36 -1.07 -23.51
C VAL A 154 22.64 -0.34 -23.92
N ARG A 155 23.66 -0.30 -23.05
CA ARG A 155 24.90 0.46 -23.30
C ARG A 155 25.84 -0.23 -24.29
N THR A 156 25.98 -1.54 -24.20
CA THR A 156 27.00 -2.30 -24.92
C THR A 156 26.44 -3.49 -25.69
N GLY A 157 25.12 -3.68 -25.68
CA GLY A 157 24.49 -4.79 -26.36
C GLY A 157 24.47 -4.65 -27.88
N PRO A 158 23.95 -5.69 -28.56
CA PRO A 158 23.99 -5.81 -30.01
C PRO A 158 23.27 -4.65 -30.73
N TYR A 159 22.24 -4.07 -30.11
CA TYR A 159 21.52 -2.94 -30.70
C TYR A 159 22.41 -1.71 -30.90
N GLN A 160 23.22 -1.35 -29.88
CA GLN A 160 24.15 -0.22 -29.97
C GLN A 160 25.23 -0.49 -31.03
N ARG A 161 25.75 -1.72 -31.06
CA ARG A 161 26.73 -2.16 -32.09
C ARG A 161 26.15 -2.04 -33.49
N ASN A 162 24.95 -2.57 -33.73
CA ASN A 162 24.29 -2.54 -35.02
C ASN A 162 24.02 -1.10 -35.48
N ASN A 163 23.64 -0.21 -34.56
CA ASN A 163 23.40 1.20 -34.87
C ASN A 163 24.70 1.91 -35.30
N VAL A 164 25.82 1.64 -34.63
CA VAL A 164 27.14 2.17 -35.02
C VAL A 164 27.56 1.65 -36.39
N GLU A 165 27.43 0.34 -36.63
CA GLU A 165 27.75 -0.29 -37.91
C GLU A 165 26.89 0.27 -39.06
N LEU A 166 25.58 0.46 -38.82
CA LEU A 166 24.66 1.08 -39.78
C LEU A 166 25.07 2.52 -40.10
N LYS A 167 25.30 3.35 -39.07
CA LYS A 167 25.71 4.76 -39.26
C LYS A 167 27.05 4.87 -39.99
N HIS A 168 27.98 3.98 -39.70
CA HIS A 168 29.25 3.90 -40.43
C HIS A 168 29.05 3.52 -41.90
N ALA A 169 28.19 2.54 -42.20
CA ALA A 169 27.86 2.17 -43.57
C ALA A 169 27.16 3.31 -44.34
N GLU A 170 26.22 4.01 -43.71
CA GLU A 170 25.56 5.21 -44.26
C GLU A 170 26.59 6.30 -44.59
N ALA A 171 27.51 6.61 -43.67
CA ALA A 171 28.55 7.61 -43.86
C ALA A 171 29.47 7.26 -45.04
N ARG A 172 29.91 5.99 -45.15
CA ARG A 172 30.72 5.54 -46.30
C ARG A 172 29.97 5.65 -47.63
N SER A 173 28.68 5.30 -47.64
CA SER A 173 27.84 5.44 -48.84
C SER A 173 27.72 6.90 -49.30
N ILE A 174 27.48 7.83 -48.36
CA ILE A 174 27.44 9.26 -48.65
C ILE A 174 28.79 9.75 -49.18
N GLN A 175 29.89 9.36 -48.54
CA GLN A 175 31.24 9.71 -48.99
C GLN A 175 31.48 9.25 -50.43
N SER A 176 31.19 7.99 -50.77
CA SER A 176 31.37 7.46 -52.12
C SER A 176 30.49 8.17 -53.16
N LYS A 177 29.25 8.53 -52.80
CA LYS A 177 28.37 9.33 -53.68
C LYS A 177 28.96 10.71 -53.95
N THR A 178 29.45 11.39 -52.92
CA THR A 178 30.08 12.71 -53.05
C THR A 178 31.35 12.64 -53.91
N GLU A 179 32.20 11.64 -53.70
CA GLU A 179 33.39 11.41 -54.53
C GLU A 179 33.04 11.16 -56.00
N LEU A 180 31.96 10.40 -56.27
CA LEU A 180 31.49 10.18 -57.64
C LEU A 180 30.99 11.47 -58.27
N ILE A 181 30.16 12.24 -57.57
CA ILE A 181 29.66 13.54 -58.05
C ILE A 181 30.83 14.47 -58.33
N GLN A 182 31.82 14.54 -57.44
CA GLN A 182 33.01 15.36 -57.64
C GLN A 182 33.78 14.95 -58.90
N LYS A 183 33.95 13.65 -59.16
CA LYS A 183 34.60 13.14 -60.39
C LYS A 183 33.78 13.46 -61.64
N LEU A 184 32.45 13.32 -61.57
CA LEU A 184 31.56 13.65 -62.68
C LEU A 184 31.62 15.13 -63.02
N ILE A 185 31.50 16.01 -62.02
CA ILE A 185 31.61 17.47 -62.20
C ILE A 185 32.98 17.82 -62.76
N ALA A 186 34.06 17.25 -62.23
CA ALA A 186 35.40 17.50 -62.76
C ALA A 186 35.49 17.09 -64.24
N SER A 187 35.00 15.90 -64.59
CA SER A 187 34.93 15.42 -65.98
C SER A 187 34.10 16.35 -66.88
N GLU A 188 32.92 16.79 -66.43
CA GLU A 188 32.08 17.72 -67.17
C GLU A 188 32.77 19.08 -67.36
N ILE A 189 33.44 19.62 -66.34
CA ILE A 189 34.24 20.85 -66.47
C ILE A 189 35.35 20.65 -67.52
N PHE A 190 36.09 19.54 -67.46
CA PHE A 190 37.13 19.23 -68.43
C PHE A 190 36.61 19.03 -69.86
N ASN A 191 35.39 18.52 -70.03
CA ASN A 191 34.80 18.30 -71.36
C ASN A 191 34.10 19.55 -71.91
N CYS A 192 33.48 20.36 -71.05
CA CYS A 192 32.79 21.58 -71.48
C CYS A 192 33.77 22.73 -71.76
N THR A 193 34.88 22.84 -71.02
CA THR A 193 35.80 23.98 -71.18
C THR A 193 36.50 24.07 -72.53
N PRO A 194 37.03 23.00 -73.17
CA PRO A 194 37.69 23.10 -74.47
C PRO A 194 36.70 23.42 -75.59
N HIS A 195 35.53 22.77 -75.59
CA HIS A 195 34.49 23.00 -76.59
C HIS A 195 33.81 24.36 -76.41
N ALA A 196 33.58 24.81 -75.18
CA ALA A 196 33.02 26.14 -74.90
C ALA A 196 34.02 27.25 -75.26
N ILE A 197 35.31 27.10 -74.94
CA ILE A 197 36.35 28.08 -75.32
C ILE A 197 36.48 28.15 -76.85
N LYS A 198 36.44 27.01 -77.54
CA LYS A 198 36.44 26.98 -79.01
C LYS A 198 35.20 27.66 -79.58
N ALA A 199 34.00 27.33 -79.09
CA ALA A 199 32.76 27.95 -79.54
C ALA A 199 32.75 29.48 -79.31
N ILE A 200 33.26 29.95 -78.16
CA ILE A 200 33.42 31.38 -77.87
C ILE A 200 34.39 32.02 -78.87
N LYS A 201 35.55 31.38 -79.13
CA LYS A 201 36.52 31.88 -80.12
C LYS A 201 35.94 31.93 -81.54
N ASP A 202 35.21 30.91 -81.95
CA ASP A 202 34.59 30.83 -83.27
C ASP A 202 33.49 31.89 -83.43
N VAL A 203 32.69 32.14 -82.38
CA VAL A 203 31.69 33.22 -82.34
C VAL A 203 32.38 34.59 -82.37
N SER A 204 33.42 34.80 -81.56
CA SER A 204 34.19 36.05 -81.57
C SER A 204 34.81 36.32 -82.94
N ALA A 205 35.41 35.31 -83.58
CA ALA A 205 35.97 35.44 -84.93
C ALA A 205 34.90 35.80 -85.97
N ASN A 206 33.70 35.21 -85.87
CA ASN A 206 32.58 35.57 -86.74
C ASN A 206 32.08 37.00 -86.50
N ILE A 207 32.02 37.45 -85.24
CA ILE A 207 31.66 38.84 -84.89
C ILE A 207 32.71 39.81 -85.44
N ASP A 208 34.00 39.52 -85.30
CA ASP A 208 35.09 40.35 -85.82
C ASP A 208 35.04 40.45 -87.35
N THR A 209 34.65 39.36 -88.02
CA THR A 209 34.43 39.32 -89.48
C THR A 209 33.23 40.19 -89.89
N LEU A 210 32.12 40.13 -89.15
CA LEU A 210 30.91 40.91 -89.41
C LEU A 210 31.07 42.41 -89.14
N LEU A 211 31.93 42.78 -88.18
CA LEU A 211 32.24 44.18 -87.84
C LEU A 211 33.34 44.80 -88.71
N GLY A 212 33.88 44.06 -89.69
CA GLY A 212 34.91 44.55 -90.61
C GLY A 212 36.31 44.71 -89.99
N ASN A 213 36.53 44.14 -88.81
CA ASN A 213 37.82 44.14 -88.10
C ASN A 213 38.65 42.88 -88.39
N GLY A 214 38.09 41.90 -89.09
CA GLY A 214 38.81 40.73 -89.59
C GLY A 214 39.62 41.08 -90.84
N LYS A 215 40.91 40.73 -90.85
CA LYS A 215 41.69 40.64 -92.09
C LYS A 215 41.25 39.44 -92.93
#